data_AF-A0A2H0MQK5-F1
#
_entry.id   AF-A0A2H0MQK5-F1
#
_cell.length_a   1.000
_cell.length_b   1.000
_cell.length_c   1.000
_cell.angle_alpha   90.00
_cell.angle_beta   90.00
_cell.angle_gamma   90.00
#
_symmetry.space_group_name_H-M   'P 1'
#
loop_
_entity.id
_entity.type
_entity.pdbx_description
1 polymer ?
#
loop_
_entity_poly.entity_id
_entity_poly.type
_entity_poly.pdbx_seq_one_letter_code
_entity_poly.pdbx_strand_id
1 'polypeptide(L)'
;MNVEKNETAESIRGRLSILAKCLVSERNSVAYYETLLEKTPEDSEENIGIKRMYEDLREEETHHVAKIESWIQHWESELKNLEK
;
A
#
# COMPACT_ATOMS: atom_id res chain seq x y z
N MET A 1 -10.92 -12.13 -26.75
CA MET A 1 -10.31 -10.96 -27.43
C MET A 1 -9.05 -10.60 -26.65
N ASN A 2 -7.92 -11.23 -27.00
CA ASN A 2 -6.63 -10.90 -26.40
C ASN A 2 -6.15 -9.64 -27.10
N VAL A 3 -6.39 -8.48 -26.49
CA VAL A 3 -5.55 -7.32 -26.78
C VAL A 3 -4.22 -7.66 -26.13
N GLU A 4 -3.24 -8.08 -26.92
CA GLU A 4 -1.84 -8.01 -26.51
C GLU A 4 -1.56 -6.53 -26.22
N LYS A 5 -1.78 -6.13 -24.96
CA LYS A 5 -1.46 -4.79 -24.48
C LYS A 5 0.04 -4.75 -24.36
N ASN A 6 0.72 -4.44 -25.46
CA ASN A 6 2.10 -3.99 -25.38
C ASN A 6 2.09 -2.72 -24.52
N GLU A 7 2.58 -2.85 -23.29
CA GLU A 7 2.78 -1.71 -22.41
C GLU A 7 3.73 -0.72 -23.12
N THR A 8 3.37 0.56 -23.12
CA THR A 8 4.23 1.64 -23.61
C THR A 8 4.90 2.32 -22.41
N ALA A 9 6.01 3.03 -22.65
CA ALA A 9 6.61 3.84 -21.59
C ALA A 9 5.60 4.81 -20.94
N GLU A 10 4.65 5.34 -21.72
CA GLU A 10 3.58 6.20 -21.21
C GLU A 10 2.58 5.44 -20.33
N SER A 11 2.15 4.24 -20.72
CA SER A 11 1.23 3.44 -19.89
C SER A 11 1.87 3.02 -18.58
N ILE A 12 3.16 2.64 -18.60
CA ILE A 12 3.91 2.28 -17.38
C ILE A 12 4.07 3.49 -16.45
N ARG A 13 4.42 4.68 -16.96
CA ARG A 13 4.48 5.91 -16.14
C ARG A 13 3.12 6.25 -15.53
N GLY A 14 2.03 6.02 -16.27
CA GLY A 14 0.67 6.14 -15.74
C GLY A 14 0.42 5.22 -14.55
N ARG A 15 0.81 3.94 -14.64
CA ARG A 15 0.72 2.98 -13.53
C ARG A 15 1.56 3.41 -12.32
N LEU A 16 2.81 3.80 -12.54
CA LEU A 16 3.71 4.27 -11.47
C LEU A 16 3.12 5.50 -10.75
N SER A 17 2.50 6.44 -11.47
CA SER A 17 1.84 7.61 -10.88
C SER A 17 0.66 7.22 -9.97
N ILE A 18 -0.13 6.21 -10.35
CA ILE A 18 -1.22 5.70 -9.51
C ILE A 18 -0.65 4.98 -8.28
N LEU A 19 0.33 4.09 -8.49
CA LEU A 19 0.95 3.33 -7.40
C LEU A 19 1.61 4.26 -6.37
N ALA A 20 2.23 5.35 -6.78
CA ALA A 20 2.80 6.34 -5.88
C ALA A 20 1.74 6.99 -4.97
N LYS A 21 0.55 7.30 -5.51
CA LYS A 21 -0.57 7.84 -4.72
C LYS A 21 -1.14 6.79 -3.76
N CYS A 22 -1.31 5.56 -4.23
CA CYS A 22 -1.74 4.44 -3.37
C CYS A 22 -0.75 4.22 -2.23
N LEU A 23 0.56 4.20 -2.51
CA LEU A 23 1.59 4.02 -1.48
C LEU A 23 1.51 5.07 -0.38
N VAL A 24 1.28 6.34 -0.76
CA VAL A 24 1.08 7.42 0.23
C VAL A 24 -0.19 7.18 1.05
N SER A 25 -1.28 6.74 0.41
CA SER A 25 -2.53 6.42 1.10
C SER A 25 -2.34 5.33 2.14
N GLU A 26 -1.71 4.20 1.79
CA GLU A 26 -1.56 3.09 2.73
C GLU A 26 -0.62 3.43 3.89
N ARG A 27 0.46 4.18 3.62
CA ARG A 27 1.34 4.69 4.68
C ARG A 27 0.60 5.61 5.65
N ASN A 28 -0.33 6.42 5.15
CA ASN A 28 -1.18 7.26 6.00
C ASN A 28 -2.15 6.41 6.83
N SER A 29 -2.71 5.33 6.25
CA SER A 29 -3.58 4.39 6.98
C SER A 29 -2.83 3.68 8.10
N VAL A 30 -1.60 3.22 7.85
CA VAL A 30 -0.71 2.64 8.88
C VAL A 30 -0.53 3.62 10.03
N ALA A 31 -0.09 4.84 9.74
CA ALA A 31 0.14 5.87 10.76
C ALA A 31 -1.15 6.25 11.53
N TYR A 32 -2.29 6.21 10.85
CA TYR A 32 -3.59 6.43 11.47
C TYR A 32 -3.91 5.34 12.51
N TYR A 33 -3.75 4.07 12.15
CA TYR A 33 -4.00 2.97 13.09
C TYR A 33 -2.97 2.94 14.22
N GLU A 34 -1.70 3.27 13.96
CA GLU A 34 -0.70 3.47 15.02
C GLU A 34 -1.13 4.53 16.04
N THR A 35 -1.64 5.67 15.56
CA THR A 35 -2.17 6.74 16.42
C THR A 35 -3.37 6.26 17.26
N LEU A 36 -4.24 5.41 16.70
CA LEU A 36 -5.37 4.86 17.43
C LEU A 36 -4.93 3.85 18.50
N LEU A 37 -3.93 3.03 18.20
CA LEU A 37 -3.33 2.08 19.15
C LEU A 37 -2.73 2.79 20.36
N GLU A 38 -2.01 3.89 20.12
CA GLU A 38 -1.41 4.71 21.19
C GLU A 38 -2.46 5.37 22.09
N LYS A 39 -3.61 5.75 21.51
CA LYS A 39 -4.68 6.47 22.22
C LYS A 39 -5.70 5.57 22.91
N THR A 40 -5.74 4.29 22.54
CA THR A 40 -6.70 3.33 23.11
C THR A 40 -6.13 2.76 24.42
N PRO A 41 -6.78 3.01 25.58
CA PRO A 41 -6.35 2.45 26.86
C PRO A 41 -6.59 0.93 26.90
N GLU A 42 -6.02 0.24 27.89
CA GLU A 42 -6.20 -1.22 28.09
C GLU A 42 -6.89 -1.53 29.43
N ASP A 43 -7.77 -0.64 29.86
CA ASP A 43 -8.44 -0.67 31.17
C ASP A 43 -9.77 -1.46 31.16
N SER A 44 -10.19 -1.98 30.01
CA SER A 44 -11.39 -2.80 29.85
C SER A 44 -11.23 -3.85 28.76
N GLU A 45 -11.98 -4.95 28.87
CA GLU A 45 -12.05 -5.99 27.83
C GLU A 45 -12.51 -5.44 26.47
N GLU A 46 -13.42 -4.45 26.48
CA GLU A 46 -13.85 -3.74 25.29
C GLU A 46 -12.67 -3.03 24.61
N ASN A 47 -11.90 -2.26 25.39
CA ASN A 47 -10.77 -1.52 24.85
C ASN A 47 -9.63 -2.45 24.37
N ILE A 48 -9.40 -3.57 25.06
CA ILE A 48 -8.47 -4.62 24.59
C ILE A 48 -8.92 -5.19 23.24
N GLY A 49 -10.22 -5.46 23.08
CA GLY A 49 -10.79 -5.93 21.82
C GLY A 49 -10.64 -4.91 20.68
N ILE A 50 -10.91 -3.64 20.96
CA ILE A 50 -10.72 -2.53 20.00
C ILE A 50 -9.25 -2.44 19.58
N LYS A 51 -8.33 -2.51 20.54
CA LYS A 51 -6.90 -2.40 20.28
C LYS A 51 -6.41 -3.51 19.35
N ARG A 52 -6.80 -4.76 19.60
CA ARG A 52 -6.49 -5.90 18.71
C ARG A 52 -6.97 -5.66 17.28
N MET A 53 -8.18 -5.14 17.10
CA MET A 53 -8.70 -4.82 15.77
C MET A 53 -7.87 -3.73 15.08
N TYR A 54 -7.42 -2.71 15.79
CA TYR A 54 -6.51 -1.71 15.23
C TYR A 54 -5.14 -2.30 14.88
N GLU A 55 -4.64 -3.28 15.63
CA GLU A 55 -3.41 -4.01 15.30
C GLU A 55 -3.56 -4.79 14.00
N ASP A 56 -4.64 -5.56 13.87
CA ASP A 56 -4.97 -6.34 12.67
C ASP A 56 -5.07 -5.43 11.43
N LEU A 57 -5.76 -4.29 11.56
CA LEU A 57 -5.90 -3.32 10.46
C LEU A 57 -4.55 -2.68 10.09
N ARG A 58 -3.73 -2.27 11.07
CA ARG A 58 -2.39 -1.74 10.80
C ARG A 58 -1.52 -2.75 10.07
N GLU A 59 -1.60 -4.02 10.45
CA GLU A 59 -0.86 -5.10 9.79
C GLU A 59 -1.29 -5.29 8.34
N GLU A 60 -2.60 -5.29 8.06
CA GLU A 60 -3.11 -5.38 6.69
C GLU A 60 -2.62 -4.21 5.82
N GLU A 61 -2.67 -2.98 6.33
CA GLU A 61 -2.17 -1.83 5.57
C GLU A 61 -0.65 -1.89 5.36
N THR A 62 0.09 -2.48 6.29
CA THR A 62 1.52 -2.75 6.14
C THR A 62 1.77 -3.76 5.00
N HIS A 63 0.91 -4.78 4.87
CA HIS A 63 0.96 -5.70 3.73
C HIS A 63 0.65 -5.01 2.41
N HIS A 64 -0.33 -4.10 2.38
CA HIS A 64 -0.63 -3.29 1.19
C HIS A 64 0.57 -2.42 0.78
N VAL A 65 1.24 -1.76 1.73
CA VAL A 65 2.48 -1.00 1.48
C VAL A 65 3.52 -1.88 0.79
N ALA A 66 3.85 -3.04 1.37
CA ALA A 66 4.85 -3.94 0.81
C ALA A 66 4.47 -4.44 -0.60
N LYS A 67 3.18 -4.71 -0.83
CA LYS A 67 2.68 -5.15 -2.12
C LYS A 67 2.81 -4.06 -3.18
N ILE A 68 2.46 -2.83 -2.84
CA ILE A 68 2.55 -1.68 -3.75
C ILE A 68 4.02 -1.37 -4.07
N GLU A 69 4.92 -1.42 -3.09
CA GLU A 69 6.36 -1.25 -3.30
C GLU A 69 6.92 -2.30 -4.27
N SER A 70 6.50 -3.57 -4.13
CA SER A 70 6.86 -4.64 -5.06
C SER A 70 6.37 -4.34 -6.49
N TRP A 71 5.14 -3.83 -6.65
CA TRP A 71 4.64 -3.43 -7.96
C TRP A 71 5.38 -2.25 -8.56
N ILE A 72 5.74 -1.25 -7.75
CA ILE A 72 6.55 -0.11 -8.19
C ILE A 72 7.89 -0.62 -8.73
N GLN A 73 8.59 -1.46 -7.97
CA GLN A 73 9.88 -2.04 -8.40
C GLN A 73 9.76 -2.80 -9.72
N HIS A 74 8.70 -3.60 -9.88
CA HIS A 74 8.43 -4.31 -11.14
C HIS A 74 8.26 -3.34 -12.31
N TRP A 75 7.39 -2.33 -12.18
CA TRP A 75 7.10 -1.39 -13.26
C TRP A 75 8.27 -0.44 -13.58
N GLU A 76 9.07 -0.07 -12.58
CA GLU A 76 10.32 0.67 -12.81
C GLU A 76 11.33 -0.17 -13.61
N SER A 77 11.41 -1.47 -13.34
CA SER A 77 12.25 -2.38 -14.12
C SER A 77 11.77 -2.51 -15.56
N GLU A 78 10.47 -2.67 -15.77
CA GLU A 78 9.88 -2.74 -17.11
C GLU A 78 10.09 -1.43 -17.90
N LEU A 79 9.91 -0.27 -17.26
CA LEU A 79 10.17 1.03 -17.90
C LEU A 79 11.63 1.15 -18.36
N LYS A 80 12.58 0.78 -17.49
CA LYS A 80 14.02 0.77 -17.82
C LYS A 80 14.34 -0.17 -18.97
N ASN A 81 13.60 -1.26 -19.15
CA ASN A 81 13.83 -2.19 -20.25
C ASN A 81 13.29 -1.65 -21.59
N LEU A 82 12.21 -0.86 -21.58
CA LEU A 82 11.66 -0.22 -22.77
C LEU A 82 12.47 1.00 -23.23
N GLU A 83 13.19 1.66 -22.33
CA GLU A 83 13.98 2.87 -22.62
C GLU A 83 15.44 2.58 -23.03
N LYS A 84 15.84 1.30 -23.11
CA LYS A 84 17.15 0.85 -23.63
C LYS A 84 17.13 0.74 -25.15
#